data_AF-A0A4R3FPS3-F1
#
_entry.id   AF-A0A4R3FPS3-F1
#
_cell.length_a   1.000
_cell.length_b   1.000
_cell.length_c   1.000
_cell.angle_alpha   90.00
_cell.angle_beta   90.00
_cell.angle_gamma   90.00
#
_symmetry.space_group_name_H-M   'P 1'
#
loop_
_entity.id
_entity.type
_entity.pdbx_description
1 polymer ?
#
loop_
_entity_poly.entity_id
_entity_poly.type
_entity_poly.pdbx_seq_one_letter_code
_entity_poly.pdbx_strand_id
1 'polypeptide(L)'
;MGAGSGCHAQYLLAEDVLGINRGHYPRHAKVYRNLAAEYDRLQRERIAAFSEFAADVKSGVYPERRHLVGIDESELKAFLHHLHKE
;
A
#
# COMPACT_ATOMS: atom_id res chain seq x y z
N MET A 1 8.69 -22.97 20.96
CA MET A 1 9.39 -22.90 22.26
C MET A 1 10.55 -23.88 22.25
N GLY A 2 11.67 -23.51 22.85
CA GLY A 2 12.89 -24.32 22.88
C GLY A 2 12.88 -25.49 23.88
N ALA A 3 11.86 -26.34 23.85
CA ALA A 3 11.76 -27.52 24.73
C ALA A 3 12.42 -28.79 24.15
N GLY A 4 13.16 -28.66 23.05
CA GLY A 4 13.76 -29.79 22.33
C GLY A 4 12.72 -30.64 21.58
N SER A 5 13.18 -31.75 20.98
CA SER A 5 12.36 -32.60 20.10
C SER A 5 11.52 -33.67 20.82
N GLY A 6 11.57 -33.72 22.17
CA GLY A 6 10.83 -34.72 22.96
C GLY A 6 9.34 -34.40 23.18
N CYS A 7 8.88 -33.23 22.78
CA CYS A 7 7.48 -32.84 22.91
C CYS A 7 6.63 -33.35 21.74
N HIS A 8 5.35 -33.65 21.99
CA HIS A 8 4.38 -34.05 20.96
C HIS A 8 4.04 -32.93 19.96
N ALA A 9 4.36 -31.68 20.27
CA ALA A 9 4.11 -30.53 19.41
C ALA A 9 5.25 -29.52 19.50
N GLN A 10 5.39 -28.74 18.43
CA GLN A 10 6.31 -27.61 18.33
C GLN A 10 5.54 -26.39 17.83
N TYR A 11 5.87 -25.21 18.33
CA TYR A 11 5.33 -23.95 17.83
C TYR A 11 6.38 -22.85 17.86
N LEU A 12 6.24 -21.88 16.96
CA LEU A 12 6.99 -20.63 16.91
C LEU A 12 6.02 -19.50 16.54
N LEU A 13 6.39 -18.25 16.83
CA LEU A 13 5.66 -17.09 16.35
C LEU A 13 5.88 -16.94 14.84
N ALA A 14 4.81 -16.64 14.10
CA ALA A 14 4.89 -16.44 12.66
C ALA A 14 5.84 -15.30 12.29
N GLU A 15 5.87 -14.23 13.08
CA GLU A 15 6.79 -13.11 12.90
C GLU A 15 8.26 -13.55 12.92
N ASP A 16 8.63 -14.49 13.78
CA ASP A 16 9.99 -15.01 13.83
C ASP A 16 10.27 -15.94 12.65
N VAL A 17 9.33 -16.84 12.33
CA VAL A 17 9.44 -17.79 11.22
C VAL A 17 9.59 -17.06 9.89
N LEU A 18 8.80 -16.00 9.69
CA LEU A 18 8.76 -15.22 8.46
C LEU A 18 9.82 -14.11 8.41
N GLY A 19 10.55 -13.90 9.50
CA GLY A 19 11.58 -12.86 9.61
C GLY A 19 11.01 -11.45 9.50
N ILE A 20 9.91 -11.17 10.20
CA ILE A 20 9.25 -9.86 10.28
C ILE A 20 9.72 -9.09 11.52
N ASN A 21 10.07 -9.82 12.59
CA ASN A 21 10.55 -9.22 13.84
C ASN A 21 11.79 -8.35 13.57
N ARG A 22 11.75 -7.10 14.04
CA ARG A 22 12.80 -6.08 13.84
C ARG A 22 13.81 -6.00 14.97
N GLY A 23 13.49 -6.61 16.11
CA GLY A 23 14.28 -6.54 17.32
C GLY A 23 15.05 -7.83 17.56
N HIS A 24 15.00 -8.28 18.80
CA HIS A 24 15.69 -9.49 19.22
C HIS A 24 14.89 -10.75 18.85
N TYR A 25 15.55 -11.70 18.19
CA TYR A 25 15.02 -13.05 17.99
C TYR A 25 15.45 -13.93 19.17
N PRO A 26 14.52 -14.62 19.85
CA PRO A 26 14.89 -15.53 20.92
C PRO A 26 15.72 -16.69 20.38
N ARG A 27 16.67 -17.20 21.19
CA ARG A 27 17.63 -18.25 20.76
C ARG A 27 17.00 -19.53 20.19
N HIS A 28 15.73 -19.81 20.52
CA HIS A 28 15.01 -20.99 20.07
C HIS A 28 14.07 -20.73 18.88
N ALA A 29 14.03 -19.51 18.36
CA ALA A 29 13.39 -19.22 17.09
C ALA A 29 14.25 -19.70 15.92
N LYS A 30 13.59 -19.92 14.78
CA LYS A 30 14.26 -20.17 13.51
C LYS A 30 13.61 -19.33 12.43
N VAL A 31 14.43 -18.51 11.78
CA VAL A 31 14.01 -17.63 10.69
C VAL A 31 14.12 -18.39 9.37
N TYR A 32 13.03 -18.43 8.61
CA TYR A 32 12.99 -19.10 7.30
C TYR A 32 12.94 -18.13 6.13
N ARG A 33 12.49 -16.88 6.34
CA ARG A 33 12.36 -15.84 5.31
C ARG A 33 12.78 -14.48 5.88
N ASN A 34 12.90 -13.49 5.00
CA ASN A 34 13.15 -12.09 5.36
C ASN A 34 12.03 -11.21 4.82
N LEU A 35 10.81 -11.37 5.35
CA LEU A 35 9.68 -10.54 4.92
C LEU A 35 9.82 -9.09 5.40
N ALA A 36 10.61 -8.83 6.44
CA ALA A 36 11.01 -7.49 6.84
C ALA A 36 11.60 -6.69 5.66
N ALA A 37 12.54 -7.26 4.90
CA ALA A 37 13.12 -6.60 3.74
C ALA A 37 12.10 -6.37 2.60
N GLU A 38 11.18 -7.32 2.37
CA GLU A 38 10.12 -7.15 1.38
C GLU A 38 9.15 -6.03 1.77
N TYR A 39 8.78 -5.95 3.05
CA TYR A 39 7.96 -4.83 3.53
C TYR A 39 8.69 -3.49 3.41
N ASP A 40 10.00 -3.44 3.67
CA ASP A 40 10.79 -2.22 3.47
C ASP A 40 10.83 -1.82 1.99
N ARG A 41 10.99 -2.79 1.09
CA ARG A 41 10.93 -2.57 -0.35
C ARG A 41 9.57 -2.01 -0.75
N LEU A 42 8.49 -2.68 -0.36
CA LEU A 42 7.13 -2.21 -0.64
C LEU A 42 6.85 -0.82 -0.06
N GLN A 43 7.38 -0.51 1.12
CA GLN A 43 7.21 0.82 1.71
C GLN A 43 7.93 1.90 0.89
N ARG A 44 9.13 1.61 0.38
CA ARG A 44 9.83 2.53 -0.54
C ARG A 44 9.05 2.72 -1.84
N GLU A 45 8.53 1.66 -2.44
CA GLU A 45 7.69 1.75 -3.64
C GLU A 45 6.43 2.58 -3.41
N ARG A 46 5.77 2.41 -2.24
CA ARG A 46 4.61 3.23 -1.87
C ARG A 46 4.98 4.72 -1.81
N ILE A 47 6.08 5.06 -1.14
CA ILE A 47 6.55 6.43 -1.04
C ILE A 47 6.88 7.00 -2.43
N ALA A 48 7.58 6.23 -3.27
CA ALA A 48 7.93 6.64 -4.63
C ALA A 48 6.68 6.95 -5.46
N ALA A 49 5.74 5.99 -5.56
CA ALA A 49 4.53 6.15 -6.35
C ALA A 49 3.68 7.35 -5.91
N PHE A 50 3.51 7.58 -4.61
CA PHE A 50 2.76 8.74 -4.14
C PHE A 50 3.51 10.06 -4.34
N SER A 51 4.85 10.04 -4.35
CA SER A 51 5.65 11.22 -4.66
C SER A 51 5.55 11.59 -6.14
N GLU A 52 5.59 10.60 -7.04
CA GLU A 52 5.36 10.76 -8.48
C GLU A 52 3.98 11.33 -8.75
N PHE A 53 2.93 10.73 -8.16
CA PHE A 53 1.56 11.23 -8.28
C PHE A 53 1.43 12.69 -7.80
N ALA A 54 2.05 13.03 -6.65
CA ALA A 54 2.02 14.39 -6.15
C ALA A 54 2.74 15.38 -7.09
N ALA A 55 3.81 14.94 -7.77
CA ALA A 55 4.49 15.75 -8.78
C ALA A 55 3.63 15.94 -10.03
N ASP A 56 2.94 14.89 -10.49
CA ASP A 56 2.02 14.96 -11.62
C ASP A 56 0.86 15.93 -11.35
N VAL A 57 0.29 15.91 -10.14
CA VAL A 57 -0.76 16.85 -9.74
C VAL A 57 -0.23 18.29 -9.70
N LYS A 58 0.95 18.51 -9.09
CA LYS A 58 1.55 19.86 -8.99
C LYS A 58 1.93 20.45 -10.33
N SER A 59 2.37 19.61 -11.28
CA SER A 59 2.75 20.03 -12.62
C SER A 59 1.57 20.10 -13.59
N GLY A 60 0.39 19.58 -13.20
CA GLY A 60 -0.79 19.49 -14.06
C GLY A 60 -0.72 18.37 -15.11
N VAL A 61 0.25 17.47 -15.03
CA VAL A 61 0.33 16.26 -15.88
C VAL A 61 -0.85 15.33 -15.57
N TYR A 62 -1.18 15.17 -14.30
CA TYR A 62 -2.38 14.47 -13.86
C TYR A 62 -3.44 15.47 -13.37
N PRO A 63 -4.72 15.31 -13.77
CA PRO A 63 -5.24 14.27 -14.67
C PRO A 63 -4.99 14.57 -16.16
N GLU A 64 -4.51 13.57 -16.91
CA GLU A 64 -4.62 13.59 -18.37
C GLU A 64 -6.07 13.46 -18.86
N ARG A 65 -6.32 13.80 -20.14
CA ARG A 65 -7.65 13.73 -20.76
C ARG A 65 -8.35 12.38 -20.62
N ARG A 66 -7.60 11.26 -20.66
CA ARG A 66 -8.16 9.90 -20.48
C ARG A 66 -8.69 9.62 -19.07
N HIS A 67 -8.27 10.41 -18.08
CA HIS A 67 -8.75 10.32 -16.71
C HIS A 67 -9.97 11.21 -16.46
N LEU A 68 -10.30 12.10 -17.42
CA LEU A 68 -11.44 12.99 -17.31
C LEU A 68 -12.70 12.28 -17.81
N VAL A 69 -13.75 12.30 -16.97
CA VAL A 69 -15.09 11.92 -17.39
C VAL A 69 -15.83 13.20 -17.77
N GLY A 70 -16.18 13.32 -19.06
CA GLY A 70 -16.92 14.47 -19.57
C GLY A 70 -18.39 14.45 -19.17
N ILE A 71 -19.07 15.58 -19.35
CA ILE A 71 -20.53 15.71 -19.25
C ILE A 71 -21.12 15.78 -20.67
N ASP A 72 -22.32 15.24 -20.86
CA ASP A 72 -23.08 15.46 -22.10
C ASP A 72 -23.45 16.95 -22.25
N GLU A 73 -23.38 17.45 -23.49
CA GLU A 73 -23.59 18.87 -23.76
C GLU A 73 -25.03 19.32 -23.44
N SER A 74 -26.02 18.44 -23.62
CA SER A 74 -27.42 18.75 -23.32
C SER A 74 -27.65 18.92 -21.81
N GLU A 75 -27.03 18.07 -21.00
CA GLU A 75 -27.07 18.16 -19.54
C GLU A 75 -26.39 19.43 -19.03
N LEU A 76 -25.24 19.80 -19.61
CA LEU A 76 -24.56 21.05 -19.26
C LEU A 76 -25.44 22.27 -19.59
N LYS A 77 -26.08 22.29 -20.76
CA LYS A 77 -27.00 23.38 -21.15
C LYS A 77 -28.20 23.48 -20.21
N ALA A 78 -28.80 22.33 -19.86
CA ALA A 78 -29.92 22.29 -18.93
C ALA A 78 -29.53 22.85 -17.55
N PHE A 79 -28.37 22.46 -17.04
CA PHE A 79 -27.83 22.96 -15.77
C PHE A 79 -27.64 24.49 -15.79
N LEU A 80 -26.96 25.03 -16.80
CA LEU A 80 -26.71 26.47 -16.92
C LEU A 80 -27.99 27.29 -17.06
N HIS A 81 -28.99 26.77 -17.78
CA HIS A 81 -30.29 27.43 -17.89
C HIS A 81 -31.03 27.54 -16.55
N HIS A 82 -30.89 26.55 -15.66
CA HIS A 82 -31.48 26.61 -14.32
C HIS A 82 -30.72 27.56 -13.39
N LEU A 83 -29.39 27.66 -13.52
CA LEU A 83 -28.56 28.58 -12.73
C LEU A 83 -28.86 30.06 -13.02
N HIS A 84 -29.22 30.41 -14.25
CA HIS A 84 -29.50 31.79 -14.67
C HIS A 84 -30.97 32.18 -14.56
N LYS A 85 -31.82 31.33 -13.97
CA LYS A 85 -33.26 31.56 -13.84
C LYS A 85 -33.66 32.29 -12.54
N GLU A 86 -32.71 32.89 -11.82
CA GLU A 86 -32.97 33.86 -10.74
C GLU A 86 -33.03 35.30 -11.24
#